data_AF-A0A3N5UJE2-F1
#
_entry.id   AF-A0A3N5UJE2-F1
#
_cell.length_a   1.000
_cell.length_b   1.000
_cell.length_c   1.000
_cell.angle_alpha   90.00
_cell.angle_beta   90.00
_cell.angle_gamma   90.00
#
_symmetry.space_group_name_H-M   'P 1'
#
loop_
_entity.id
_entity.type
_entity.pdbx_description
1 polymer ?
#
loop_
_entity_poly.entity_id
_entity_poly.type
_entity_poly.pdbx_seq_one_letter_code
_entity_poly.pdbx_strand_id
1 'polypeptide(L)'
;MQLPSIPEELLPEINKKLDSLNTALKESGIHFKMSPAFISELKIVFALSDFISDTCARNPDIFSDIIKSGDLKRSYSDIEYETRLTNLFSGMESEETIGIKLRKFRSREMIRIAWRDLAGDAGLDETVKDLSAFADACIDYSLSRLYDFMKNEFSVPVNQSGEPQKLVVIGMGKLGAFELNFSSDVDLMFAYPEAGETKGGQKTISNEEFFTRLTRRLITIIGSVYSEGMVFRVDLRLRPYGENGPLVMSFDSMEDYYQNQGREWERYALIKARIVAGDKVAGEKLLERLKPFVYRRYLDFGAIESLRDMKKKISLQVMQKEMRENIKLGPGGIREIEFFAQIFQLIRGGVVPVLQERNVVKVLRILAEKSYIPEKTCKELEEAYRFLRMVENRLQEFSDRQTHDLPKDSLERICISASMCFAGWSPFNEELWKHRARVQAHFENLLETKENETGKEHAIEKNLYDVWQFLNREEQDEKTLESAGFKHPDEAVSLLKNFRDDPSTRALSSSGREKLDRLMPSLL
;
A
#
# COMPACT_ATOMS: atom_id res chain seq x y z
N MET A 1 9.32 20.01 -15.93
CA MET A 1 8.66 21.09 -15.13
C MET A 1 9.62 22.27 -15.06
N GLN A 2 9.18 23.53 -15.00
CA GLN A 2 10.12 24.64 -14.79
C GLN A 2 10.64 24.56 -13.35
N LEU A 3 11.95 24.64 -13.14
CA LEU A 3 12.56 24.63 -11.81
C LEU A 3 11.92 25.73 -10.93
N PRO A 4 11.55 25.43 -9.68
CA PRO A 4 10.91 26.42 -8.82
C PRO A 4 11.90 27.56 -8.51
N SER A 5 11.39 28.79 -8.44
CA SER A 5 12.16 29.91 -7.89
C SER A 5 12.41 29.67 -6.41
N ILE A 6 13.68 29.78 -5.97
CA ILE A 6 14.05 29.66 -4.57
C ILE A 6 13.48 30.87 -3.80
N PRO A 7 12.60 30.67 -2.79
CA PRO A 7 12.16 31.74 -1.91
C PRO A 7 13.35 32.33 -1.12
N GLU A 8 13.39 33.66 -0.98
CA GLU A 8 14.50 34.35 -0.30
C GLU A 8 14.67 33.90 1.15
N GLU A 9 13.57 33.49 1.79
CA GLU A 9 13.51 32.98 3.15
C GLU A 9 14.32 31.68 3.33
N LEU A 10 14.57 30.92 2.26
CA LEU A 10 15.35 29.68 2.31
C LEU A 10 16.86 29.91 2.13
N LEU A 11 17.30 31.11 1.71
CA LEU A 11 18.71 31.39 1.43
C LEU A 11 19.65 31.13 2.62
N PRO A 12 19.30 31.48 3.87
CA PRO A 12 20.16 31.17 5.02
C PRO A 12 20.43 29.67 5.19
N GLU A 13 19.40 28.82 5.11
CA GLU A 13 19.58 27.37 5.28
C GLU A 13 20.22 26.71 4.08
N ILE A 14 20.00 27.22 2.86
CA ILE A 14 20.74 26.76 1.68
C ILE A 14 22.23 27.00 1.86
N ASN A 15 22.63 28.20 2.29
CA ASN A 15 24.05 28.53 2.49
C ASN A 15 24.68 27.63 3.56
N LYS A 16 23.99 27.41 4.68
CA LYS A 16 24.44 26.49 5.74
C LYS A 16 24.62 25.05 5.24
N LYS A 17 23.69 24.53 4.44
CA LYS A 17 23.77 23.20 3.83
C LYS A 17 24.94 23.09 2.84
N LEU A 18 25.17 24.13 2.04
CA LEU A 18 26.32 24.19 1.13
C LEU A 18 27.64 24.23 1.89
N ASP A 19 27.74 25.00 2.96
CA ASP A 19 28.94 25.08 3.80
C ASP A 19 29.25 23.73 4.46
N SER A 20 28.21 23.02 4.94
CA SER A 20 28.35 21.67 5.47
C SER A 20 28.89 20.69 4.42
N LEU A 21 28.34 20.70 3.19
CA LEU A 21 28.83 19.87 2.09
C LEU A 21 30.27 20.21 1.72
N ASN A 22 30.60 21.49 1.58
CA ASN A 22 31.95 21.95 1.23
C ASN A 22 32.98 21.53 2.28
N THR A 23 32.61 21.60 3.55
CA THR A 23 33.45 21.14 4.66
C THR A 23 33.69 19.64 4.56
N ALA A 24 32.64 18.84 4.39
CA ALA A 24 32.75 17.38 4.24
C ALA A 24 33.61 16.98 3.02
N LEU A 25 33.39 17.60 1.85
CA LEU A 25 34.19 17.34 0.65
C LEU A 25 35.69 17.64 0.88
N LYS A 26 35.99 18.75 1.58
CA LYS A 26 37.37 19.14 1.90
C LYS A 26 38.02 18.15 2.86
N GLU A 27 37.32 17.75 3.92
CA GLU A 27 37.80 16.78 4.92
C GLU A 27 38.05 15.39 4.31
N SER A 28 37.23 14.99 3.33
CA SER A 28 37.41 13.73 2.60
C SER A 28 38.39 13.81 1.43
N GLY A 29 39.02 14.96 1.19
CA GLY A 29 39.97 15.16 0.08
C GLY A 29 39.34 15.02 -1.33
N ILE A 30 38.02 15.22 -1.43
CA ILE A 30 37.28 15.11 -2.69
C ILE A 30 37.22 16.47 -3.37
N HIS A 31 37.74 16.53 -4.60
CA HIS A 31 37.76 17.74 -5.40
C HIS A 31 37.18 17.48 -6.78
N PHE A 32 36.13 18.22 -7.16
CA PHE A 32 35.66 18.30 -8.54
C PHE A 32 35.04 19.67 -8.81
N LYS A 33 35.12 20.12 -10.06
CA LYS A 33 34.55 21.41 -10.48
C LYS A 33 33.06 21.24 -10.76
N MET A 34 32.23 22.01 -10.06
CA MET A 34 30.80 22.11 -10.32
C MET A 34 30.54 23.24 -11.33
N SER A 35 29.71 22.98 -12.35
CA SER A 35 29.29 24.04 -13.27
C SER A 35 28.36 25.04 -12.57
N PRO A 36 28.27 26.30 -13.03
CA PRO A 36 27.33 27.26 -12.47
C PRO A 36 25.87 26.77 -12.52
N ALA A 37 25.50 26.06 -13.60
CA ALA A 37 24.18 25.45 -13.75
C ALA A 37 23.93 24.38 -12.67
N PHE A 38 24.91 23.50 -12.42
CA PHE A 38 24.79 22.48 -11.38
C PHE A 38 24.70 23.08 -9.98
N ILE A 39 25.44 24.16 -9.69
CA ILE A 39 25.35 24.86 -8.41
C ILE A 39 23.95 25.47 -8.21
N SER A 40 23.35 26.04 -9.26
CA SER A 40 21.98 26.58 -9.17
C SER A 40 20.97 25.49 -8.85
N GLU A 41 21.09 24.33 -9.47
CA GLU A 41 20.23 23.18 -9.22
C GLU A 41 20.46 22.57 -7.83
N LEU A 42 21.72 22.39 -7.44
CA LEU A 42 22.11 21.94 -6.10
C LEU A 42 21.46 22.81 -5.02
N LYS A 43 21.45 24.13 -5.20
CA LYS A 43 20.76 25.07 -4.29
C LYS A 43 19.27 24.79 -4.19
N ILE A 44 18.60 24.53 -5.31
CA ILE A 44 17.17 24.20 -5.33
C ILE A 44 16.94 22.89 -4.59
N VAL A 45 17.63 21.82 -4.96
CA VAL A 45 17.44 20.49 -4.35
C VAL A 45 17.74 20.52 -2.85
N PHE A 46 18.80 21.22 -2.44
CA PHE A 46 19.14 21.36 -1.02
C PHE A 46 18.13 22.22 -0.26
N ALA A 47 17.50 23.21 -0.91
CA ALA A 47 16.40 23.95 -0.29
C ALA A 47 15.22 23.04 0.02
N LEU A 48 14.91 22.11 -0.88
CA LEU A 48 13.70 21.29 -0.86
C LEU A 48 13.86 19.96 -0.11
N SER A 49 15.09 19.49 0.17
CA SER A 49 15.34 18.22 0.85
C SER A 49 16.52 18.30 1.82
N ASP A 50 16.21 18.20 3.11
CA ASP A 50 17.20 17.95 4.18
C ASP A 50 17.82 16.57 4.01
N PHE A 51 17.04 15.58 3.58
CA PHE A 51 17.55 14.22 3.33
C PHE A 51 18.73 14.23 2.36
N ILE A 52 18.61 14.91 1.22
CA ILE A 52 19.68 14.97 0.23
C ILE A 52 20.88 15.73 0.80
N SER A 53 20.68 16.92 1.39
CA SER A 53 21.81 17.71 1.91
C SER A 53 22.59 16.97 2.99
N ASP A 54 21.87 16.37 3.95
CA ASP A 54 22.47 15.69 5.09
C ASP A 54 23.16 14.40 4.66
N THR A 55 22.57 13.66 3.71
CA THR A 55 23.16 12.41 3.22
C THR A 55 24.42 12.67 2.41
N CYS A 56 24.42 13.73 1.58
CA CYS A 56 25.60 14.14 0.81
C CYS A 56 26.73 14.65 1.72
N ALA A 57 26.42 15.42 2.76
CA ALA A 57 27.41 15.89 3.73
C ALA A 57 27.95 14.74 4.60
N ARG A 58 27.10 13.79 5.01
CA ARG A 58 27.52 12.61 5.80
C ARG A 58 28.31 11.59 4.97
N ASN A 59 28.02 11.49 3.67
CA ASN A 59 28.62 10.51 2.76
C ASN A 59 29.14 11.20 1.49
N PRO A 60 30.19 12.03 1.58
CA PRO A 60 30.69 12.80 0.43
C PRO A 60 31.21 11.90 -0.71
N ASP A 61 31.62 10.66 -0.42
CA ASP A 61 31.96 9.66 -1.43
C ASP A 61 30.77 9.26 -2.31
N ILE A 62 29.58 9.09 -1.73
CA ILE A 62 28.36 8.75 -2.47
C ILE A 62 27.98 9.90 -3.40
N PHE A 63 28.04 11.13 -2.91
CA PHE A 63 27.77 12.33 -3.72
C PHE A 63 28.76 12.45 -4.88
N SER A 64 30.06 12.25 -4.62
CA SER A 64 31.12 12.24 -5.63
C SER A 64 30.89 11.16 -6.70
N ASP A 65 30.53 9.94 -6.29
CA ASP A 65 30.25 8.82 -7.19
C ASP A 65 29.07 9.10 -8.14
N ILE A 66 27.95 9.58 -7.60
CA ILE A 66 26.76 9.88 -8.41
C ILE A 66 27.04 10.98 -9.44
N ILE A 67 27.84 11.97 -9.09
CA ILE A 67 28.22 13.04 -10.02
C ILE A 67 29.16 12.53 -11.10
N LYS A 68 30.21 11.78 -10.73
CA LYS A 68 31.21 11.26 -11.69
C LYS A 68 30.63 10.23 -12.64
N SER A 69 29.69 9.41 -12.18
CA SER A 69 28.98 8.43 -13.01
C SER A 69 28.00 9.08 -14.00
N GLY A 70 27.55 10.32 -13.74
CA GLY A 70 26.51 10.99 -14.52
C GLY A 70 25.09 10.47 -14.24
N ASP A 71 24.93 9.60 -13.25
CA ASP A 71 23.66 8.93 -12.97
C ASP A 71 22.59 9.86 -12.40
N LEU A 72 23.00 10.98 -11.80
CA LEU A 72 22.09 11.94 -11.19
C LEU A 72 20.98 12.41 -12.14
N LYS A 73 21.30 12.47 -13.45
CA LYS A 73 20.40 12.92 -14.52
C LYS A 73 19.86 11.79 -15.38
N ARG A 74 20.13 10.53 -15.02
CA ARG A 74 19.76 9.36 -15.83
C ARG A 74 18.62 8.55 -15.20
N SER A 75 17.66 8.17 -16.04
CA SER A 75 16.66 7.14 -15.75
C SER A 75 17.28 5.77 -16.04
N TYR A 76 16.97 4.78 -15.22
CA TYR A 76 17.52 3.44 -15.38
C TYR A 76 16.61 2.56 -16.24
N SER A 77 17.24 1.66 -17.00
CA SER A 77 16.51 0.59 -17.68
C SER A 77 16.08 -0.50 -16.69
N ASP A 78 15.12 -1.35 -17.08
CA ASP A 78 14.57 -2.38 -16.20
C ASP A 78 15.64 -3.39 -15.68
N ILE A 79 16.77 -3.56 -16.37
CA ILE A 79 17.87 -4.49 -16.01
C ILE A 79 18.98 -3.82 -15.19
N GLU A 80 19.00 -2.48 -15.16
CA GLU A 80 20.17 -1.75 -14.70
C GLU A 80 20.40 -1.87 -13.20
N TYR A 81 19.34 -1.93 -12.40
CA TYR A 81 19.47 -2.21 -10.97
C TYR A 81 20.08 -3.59 -10.71
N GLU A 82 19.64 -4.62 -11.42
CA GLU A 82 20.22 -5.98 -11.32
C GLU A 82 21.70 -5.98 -11.70
N THR A 83 22.06 -5.29 -12.79
CA THR A 83 23.45 -5.17 -13.25
C THR A 83 24.32 -4.46 -12.21
N ARG A 84 23.83 -3.36 -11.64
CA ARG A 84 24.55 -2.58 -10.62
C ARG A 84 24.73 -3.34 -9.33
N LEU A 85 23.69 -4.02 -8.85
CA LEU A 85 23.79 -4.90 -7.69
C LEU A 85 24.83 -5.99 -7.98
N THR A 86 24.72 -6.70 -9.10
CA THR A 86 25.70 -7.75 -9.47
C THR A 86 27.15 -7.24 -9.47
N ASN A 87 27.39 -6.02 -9.99
CA ASN A 87 28.72 -5.40 -9.96
C ASN A 87 29.16 -4.95 -8.57
N LEU A 88 28.26 -4.39 -7.75
CA LEU A 88 28.55 -3.95 -6.38
C LEU A 88 29.02 -5.12 -5.49
N PHE A 89 28.60 -6.32 -5.84
CA PHE A 89 28.80 -7.53 -5.07
C PHE A 89 29.67 -8.58 -5.79
N SER A 90 30.56 -8.16 -6.70
CA SER A 90 31.51 -9.06 -7.35
C SER A 90 32.58 -9.55 -6.36
N GLY A 91 32.31 -10.63 -5.61
CA GLY A 91 33.25 -11.22 -4.63
C GLY A 91 32.62 -12.28 -3.73
N MET A 92 33.43 -12.93 -2.88
CA MET A 92 32.92 -13.75 -1.77
C MET A 92 32.46 -12.83 -0.64
N GLU A 93 31.22 -12.96 -0.22
CA GLU A 93 30.59 -12.05 0.74
C GLU A 93 30.06 -12.78 1.96
N SER A 94 30.04 -12.09 3.11
CA SER A 94 29.26 -12.50 4.27
C SER A 94 27.88 -11.82 4.23
N GLU A 95 26.92 -12.37 4.98
CA GLU A 95 25.59 -11.75 5.14
C GLU A 95 25.67 -10.30 5.65
N GLU A 96 26.57 -10.03 6.58
CA GLU A 96 26.79 -8.69 7.14
C GLU A 96 27.24 -7.70 6.06
N THR A 97 28.14 -8.14 5.18
CA THR A 97 28.64 -7.32 4.06
C THR A 97 27.52 -6.95 3.09
N ILE A 98 26.58 -7.88 2.87
CA ILE A 98 25.40 -7.63 2.01
C ILE A 98 24.58 -6.47 2.56
N GLY A 99 24.22 -6.53 3.84
CA GLY A 99 23.42 -5.48 4.49
C GLY A 99 24.08 -4.10 4.40
N ILE A 100 25.39 -4.01 4.68
CA ILE A 100 26.13 -2.74 4.63
C ILE A 100 26.11 -2.13 3.22
N LYS A 101 26.42 -2.95 2.20
CA LYS A 101 26.45 -2.49 0.80
C LYS A 101 25.06 -2.09 0.31
N LEU A 102 24.00 -2.82 0.67
CA LEU A 102 22.62 -2.45 0.32
C LEU A 102 22.21 -1.11 0.93
N ARG A 103 22.57 -0.83 2.19
CA ARG A 103 22.27 0.47 2.81
C ARG A 103 23.00 1.63 2.11
N LYS A 104 24.26 1.43 1.74
CA LYS A 104 25.00 2.43 0.92
C LYS A 104 24.37 2.62 -0.45
N PHE A 105 23.97 1.53 -1.10
CA PHE A 105 23.31 1.58 -2.40
C PHE A 105 21.93 2.26 -2.31
N ARG A 106 21.16 2.01 -1.25
CA ARG A 106 19.93 2.76 -0.95
C ARG A 106 20.20 4.24 -0.84
N SER A 107 21.13 4.67 0.02
CA SER A 107 21.44 6.10 0.17
C SER A 107 21.77 6.75 -1.16
N ARG A 108 22.56 6.05 -1.99
CA ARG A 108 22.91 6.49 -3.34
C ARG A 108 21.67 6.65 -4.25
N GLU A 109 20.85 5.61 -4.36
CA GLU A 109 19.72 5.58 -5.29
C GLU A 109 18.57 6.49 -4.83
N MET A 110 18.34 6.61 -3.53
CA MET A 110 17.34 7.54 -3.00
C MET A 110 17.74 9.00 -3.27
N ILE A 111 19.03 9.35 -3.19
CA ILE A 111 19.52 10.67 -3.64
C ILE A 111 19.21 10.86 -5.13
N ARG A 112 19.59 9.90 -5.98
CA ARG A 112 19.35 9.99 -7.44
C ARG A 112 17.88 10.22 -7.75
N ILE A 113 16.99 9.41 -7.17
CA ILE A 113 15.55 9.44 -7.43
C ILE A 113 14.95 10.78 -6.97
N ALA A 114 15.16 11.18 -5.70
CA ALA A 114 14.62 12.46 -5.22
C ALA A 114 15.23 13.65 -5.96
N TRP A 115 16.50 13.59 -6.35
CA TRP A 115 17.12 14.66 -7.11
C TRP A 115 16.42 14.85 -8.46
N ARG A 116 16.18 13.77 -9.22
CA ARG A 116 15.47 13.84 -10.51
C ARG A 116 14.05 14.39 -10.33
N ASP A 117 13.35 13.98 -9.28
CA ASP A 117 11.99 14.42 -9.00
C ASP A 117 11.95 15.92 -8.60
N LEU A 118 12.82 16.34 -7.68
CA LEU A 118 12.89 17.73 -7.19
C LEU A 118 13.47 18.71 -8.21
N ALA A 119 14.39 18.26 -9.07
CA ALA A 119 14.92 19.04 -10.19
C ALA A 119 13.96 19.08 -11.39
N GLY A 120 12.87 18.30 -11.38
CA GLY A 120 11.87 18.27 -12.44
C GLY A 120 12.30 17.51 -13.71
N ASP A 121 13.34 16.65 -13.60
CA ASP A 121 13.79 15.74 -14.65
C ASP A 121 12.94 14.46 -14.74
N ALA A 122 12.29 14.07 -13.64
CA ALA A 122 11.36 12.94 -13.57
C ALA A 122 9.99 13.43 -13.08
N GLY A 123 8.93 12.87 -13.65
CA GLY A 123 7.56 13.04 -13.13
C GLY A 123 7.16 11.90 -12.20
N LEU A 124 6.02 12.03 -11.53
CA LEU A 124 5.51 11.05 -10.56
C LEU A 124 5.59 9.59 -11.05
N ASP A 125 5.11 9.31 -12.27
CA ASP A 125 5.06 7.93 -12.80
C ASP A 125 6.45 7.31 -12.92
N GLU A 126 7.46 8.12 -13.26
CA GLU A 126 8.84 7.66 -13.31
C GLU A 126 9.43 7.50 -11.92
N THR A 127 9.21 8.46 -11.01
CA THR A 127 9.68 8.37 -9.61
C THR A 127 9.18 7.10 -8.93
N VAL A 128 7.87 6.84 -8.98
CA VAL A 128 7.29 5.66 -8.30
C VAL A 128 7.71 4.35 -8.97
N LYS A 129 7.96 4.37 -10.28
CA LYS A 129 8.53 3.22 -11.01
C LYS A 129 9.96 2.95 -10.54
N ASP A 130 10.82 3.96 -10.49
CA ASP A 130 12.21 3.84 -10.04
C ASP A 130 12.28 3.32 -8.60
N LEU A 131 11.46 3.86 -7.70
CA LEU A 131 11.37 3.40 -6.30
C LEU A 131 10.96 1.92 -6.21
N SER A 132 9.96 1.52 -7.00
CA SER A 132 9.45 0.15 -7.02
C SER A 132 10.46 -0.82 -7.63
N ALA A 133 11.11 -0.44 -8.74
CA ALA A 133 12.13 -1.25 -9.39
C ALA A 133 13.39 -1.40 -8.52
N PHE A 134 13.78 -0.35 -7.81
CA PHE A 134 14.84 -0.39 -6.81
C PHE A 134 14.52 -1.39 -5.69
N ALA A 135 13.31 -1.33 -5.14
CA ALA A 135 12.86 -2.25 -4.09
C ALA A 135 12.84 -3.71 -4.57
N ASP A 136 12.24 -3.98 -5.74
CA ASP A 136 12.22 -5.31 -6.36
C ASP A 136 13.64 -5.87 -6.49
N ALA A 137 14.56 -5.09 -7.07
CA ALA A 137 15.93 -5.54 -7.33
C ALA A 137 16.69 -5.83 -6.03
N CYS A 138 16.57 -4.97 -5.01
CA CYS A 138 17.20 -5.21 -3.72
C CYS A 138 16.67 -6.47 -3.03
N ILE A 139 15.35 -6.71 -3.06
CA ILE A 139 14.73 -7.89 -2.45
C ILE A 139 15.17 -9.16 -3.20
N ASP A 140 15.08 -9.16 -4.53
CA ASP A 140 15.40 -10.32 -5.36
C ASP A 140 16.88 -10.72 -5.27
N TYR A 141 17.76 -9.71 -5.34
CA TYR A 141 19.19 -9.93 -5.19
C TYR A 141 19.55 -10.50 -3.80
N SER A 142 19.01 -9.89 -2.74
CA SER A 142 19.26 -10.34 -1.36
C SER A 142 18.79 -11.78 -1.15
N LEU A 143 17.59 -12.10 -1.66
CA LEU A 143 17.03 -13.43 -1.59
C LEU A 143 17.93 -14.45 -2.31
N SER A 144 18.38 -14.14 -3.53
CA SER A 144 19.25 -15.03 -4.29
C SER A 144 20.55 -15.35 -3.53
N ARG A 145 21.21 -14.35 -2.94
CA ARG A 145 22.46 -14.56 -2.19
C ARG A 145 22.24 -15.33 -0.90
N LEU A 146 21.18 -15.00 -0.17
CA LEU A 146 20.81 -15.73 1.05
C LEU A 146 20.44 -17.19 0.75
N TYR A 147 19.79 -17.45 -0.38
CA TYR A 147 19.49 -18.81 -0.83
C TYR A 147 20.77 -19.60 -1.09
N ASP A 148 21.79 -19.01 -1.73
CA ASP A 148 23.08 -19.66 -1.96
C ASP A 148 23.78 -20.03 -0.64
N PHE A 149 23.77 -19.16 0.36
CA PHE A 149 24.29 -19.48 1.70
C PHE A 149 23.51 -20.61 2.38
N MET A 150 22.18 -20.54 2.36
CA MET A 150 21.32 -21.58 2.93
C MET A 150 21.52 -22.93 2.23
N LYS A 151 21.71 -22.92 0.90
CA LYS A 151 22.01 -24.11 0.10
C LYS A 151 23.35 -24.73 0.49
N ASN A 152 24.38 -23.93 0.79
CA ASN A 152 25.66 -24.47 1.25
C ASN A 152 25.57 -25.11 2.65
N GLU A 153 24.68 -24.62 3.51
CA GLU A 153 24.48 -25.15 4.87
C GLU A 153 23.55 -26.38 4.91
N PHE A 154 22.43 -26.33 4.20
CA PHE A 154 21.35 -27.34 4.30
C PHE A 154 21.11 -28.13 3.01
N SER A 155 21.85 -27.86 1.93
CA SER A 155 21.59 -28.36 0.58
C SER A 155 20.25 -27.88 0.00
N VAL A 156 19.82 -28.47 -1.13
CA VAL A 156 18.69 -27.96 -1.92
C VAL A 156 17.37 -28.48 -1.35
N PRO A 157 16.39 -27.60 -1.04
CA PRO A 157 15.02 -28.02 -0.73
C PRO A 157 14.37 -28.61 -1.98
N VAL A 158 13.80 -29.80 -1.87
CA VAL A 158 13.11 -30.48 -2.98
C VAL A 158 11.72 -30.96 -2.56
N ASN A 159 10.81 -31.14 -3.51
CA ASN A 159 9.53 -31.82 -3.25
C ASN A 159 9.72 -33.35 -3.19
N GLN A 160 8.63 -34.09 -3.03
CA GLN A 160 8.65 -35.56 -2.99
C GLN A 160 9.25 -36.19 -4.27
N SER A 161 9.00 -35.57 -5.42
CA SER A 161 9.53 -35.97 -6.74
C SER A 161 11.01 -35.62 -6.94
N GLY A 162 11.64 -34.92 -5.98
CA GLY A 162 13.04 -34.49 -6.07
C GLY A 162 13.25 -33.21 -6.87
N GLU A 163 12.19 -32.48 -7.21
CA GLU A 163 12.27 -31.22 -7.94
C GLU A 163 12.62 -30.06 -6.99
N PRO A 164 13.62 -29.23 -7.31
CA PRO A 164 14.00 -28.09 -6.49
C PRO A 164 12.86 -27.12 -6.24
N GLN A 165 12.67 -26.75 -4.99
CA GLN A 165 11.70 -25.75 -4.56
C GLN A 165 12.40 -24.41 -4.33
N LYS A 166 11.71 -23.31 -4.60
CA LYS A 166 12.22 -21.95 -4.39
C LYS A 166 11.19 -21.10 -3.68
N LEU A 167 11.67 -20.12 -2.93
CA LEU A 167 10.81 -19.14 -2.30
C LEU A 167 10.19 -18.22 -3.36
N VAL A 168 8.95 -17.82 -3.13
CA VAL A 168 8.23 -16.78 -3.85
C VAL A 168 7.98 -15.63 -2.90
N VAL A 169 8.31 -14.41 -3.31
CA VAL A 169 8.01 -13.18 -2.58
C VAL A 169 6.96 -12.40 -3.33
N ILE A 170 5.83 -12.14 -2.66
CA ILE A 170 4.70 -11.40 -3.18
C ILE A 170 4.73 -10.00 -2.57
N GLY A 171 4.88 -8.98 -3.40
CA GLY A 171 4.71 -7.59 -3.02
C GLY A 171 3.23 -7.22 -3.01
N MET A 172 2.81 -6.56 -1.94
CA MET A 172 1.45 -6.12 -1.71
C MET A 172 1.36 -4.60 -1.78
N GLY A 173 0.14 -4.05 -1.69
CA GLY A 173 -0.07 -2.60 -1.58
C GLY A 173 0.60 -1.81 -2.71
N LYS A 174 1.35 -0.77 -2.33
CA LYS A 174 2.04 0.13 -3.27
C LYS A 174 3.18 -0.55 -4.03
N LEU A 175 3.93 -1.44 -3.38
CA LEU A 175 4.99 -2.22 -4.03
C LEU A 175 4.41 -3.12 -5.13
N GLY A 176 3.32 -3.83 -4.81
CA GLY A 176 2.66 -4.71 -5.74
C GLY A 176 2.12 -4.01 -7.00
N ALA A 177 1.73 -2.74 -6.89
CA ALA A 177 1.21 -1.94 -8.01
C ALA A 177 2.24 -1.05 -8.74
N PHE A 178 3.53 -1.17 -8.44
CA PHE A 178 4.56 -0.24 -8.95
C PHE A 178 4.28 1.22 -8.59
N GLU A 179 3.78 1.44 -7.38
CA GLU A 179 3.29 2.71 -6.88
C GLU A 179 3.97 3.06 -5.54
N LEU A 180 5.19 2.58 -5.25
CA LEU A 180 5.92 2.98 -4.03
C LEU A 180 6.13 4.49 -3.95
N ASN A 181 5.98 5.06 -2.75
CA ASN A 181 6.45 6.42 -2.45
C ASN A 181 7.84 6.39 -1.82
N PHE A 182 8.44 7.56 -1.74
CA PHE A 182 9.82 7.78 -1.31
C PHE A 182 10.19 7.08 0.01
N SER A 183 9.32 7.17 1.03
CA SER A 183 9.53 6.55 2.36
C SER A 183 8.35 5.64 2.72
N SER A 184 8.12 4.61 1.90
CA SER A 184 7.08 3.59 2.12
C SER A 184 7.62 2.32 2.77
N ASP A 185 6.72 1.58 3.42
CA ASP A 185 6.97 0.20 3.81
C ASP A 185 6.93 -0.69 2.55
N VAL A 186 7.66 -1.80 2.60
CA VAL A 186 7.51 -2.92 1.66
C VAL A 186 6.59 -3.96 2.30
N ASP A 187 5.35 -4.00 1.83
CA ASP A 187 4.36 -4.99 2.25
C ASP A 187 4.65 -6.33 1.54
N LEU A 188 5.03 -7.37 2.28
CA LEU A 188 5.48 -8.65 1.72
C LEU A 188 4.70 -9.86 2.26
N MET A 189 4.48 -10.84 1.38
CA MET A 189 4.08 -12.20 1.73
C MET A 189 5.05 -13.21 1.12
N PHE A 190 5.20 -14.36 1.77
CA PHE A 190 6.13 -15.40 1.36
C PHE A 190 5.42 -16.73 1.17
N ALA A 191 5.73 -17.41 0.06
CA ALA A 191 5.18 -18.71 -0.25
C ALA A 191 6.23 -19.63 -0.90
N TYR A 192 5.98 -20.93 -0.91
CA TYR A 192 6.75 -21.90 -1.69
C TYR A 192 5.80 -22.95 -2.31
N PRO A 193 6.15 -23.61 -3.43
CA PRO A 193 5.20 -24.43 -4.16
C PRO A 193 4.74 -25.65 -3.36
N GLU A 194 5.69 -26.51 -2.95
CA GLU A 194 5.37 -27.80 -2.35
C GLU A 194 6.17 -28.12 -1.09
N ALA A 195 5.53 -28.86 -0.19
CA ALA A 195 6.19 -29.46 0.96
C ALA A 195 7.22 -30.51 0.53
N GLY A 196 8.18 -30.77 1.40
CA GLY A 196 9.30 -31.65 1.14
C GLY A 196 10.44 -31.35 2.10
N GLU A 197 11.64 -31.79 1.74
CA GLU A 197 12.81 -31.72 2.60
C GLU A 197 14.07 -31.43 1.78
N THR A 198 15.10 -30.92 2.43
CA THR A 198 16.40 -30.75 1.80
C THR A 198 17.07 -32.11 1.53
N LYS A 199 17.71 -32.25 0.36
CA LYS A 199 18.47 -33.47 0.00
C LYS A 199 19.93 -33.16 -0.31
N GLY A 200 20.81 -34.08 0.09
CA GLY A 200 22.26 -34.03 -0.19
C GLY A 200 23.13 -33.38 0.89
N GLY A 201 22.54 -32.89 1.98
CA GLY A 201 23.25 -32.24 3.08
C GLY A 201 23.51 -33.15 4.28
N GLN A 202 24.37 -32.71 5.20
CA GLN A 202 24.60 -33.41 6.48
C GLN A 202 23.36 -33.41 7.39
N LYS A 203 22.50 -32.39 7.25
CA LYS A 203 21.25 -32.24 7.99
C LYS A 203 20.09 -32.11 7.01
N THR A 204 19.07 -32.93 7.20
CA THR A 204 17.78 -32.84 6.50
C THR A 204 16.86 -31.95 7.32
N ILE A 205 16.27 -30.94 6.68
CA ILE A 205 15.22 -30.09 7.28
C ILE A 205 14.06 -29.97 6.31
N SER A 206 12.86 -29.68 6.82
CA SER A 206 11.68 -29.48 5.97
C SER A 206 11.82 -28.22 5.13
N ASN A 207 11.12 -28.18 3.98
CA ASN A 207 11.03 -26.98 3.14
C ASN A 207 10.46 -25.80 3.93
N GLU A 208 9.46 -26.03 4.79
CA GLU A 208 8.90 -25.00 5.67
C GLU A 208 9.98 -24.40 6.58
N GLU A 209 10.80 -25.25 7.22
CA GLU A 209 11.87 -24.78 8.10
C GLU A 209 12.95 -24.02 7.30
N PHE A 210 13.38 -24.57 6.16
CA PHE A 210 14.36 -23.93 5.27
C PHE A 210 13.90 -22.54 4.85
N PHE A 211 12.67 -22.42 4.34
CA PHE A 211 12.13 -21.16 3.84
C PHE A 211 11.79 -20.18 4.96
N THR A 212 11.39 -20.65 6.15
CA THR A 212 11.21 -19.79 7.33
C THR A 212 12.54 -19.15 7.73
N ARG A 213 13.62 -19.94 7.80
CA ARG A 213 14.97 -19.45 8.13
C ARG A 213 15.46 -18.45 7.07
N LEU A 214 15.32 -18.79 5.78
CA LEU A 214 15.70 -17.91 4.68
C LEU A 214 14.94 -16.58 4.74
N THR A 215 13.63 -16.62 4.96
CA THR A 215 12.78 -15.43 5.05
C THR A 215 13.17 -14.54 6.23
N ARG A 216 13.45 -15.12 7.41
CA ARG A 216 13.96 -14.37 8.56
C ARG A 216 15.27 -13.66 8.26
N ARG A 217 16.22 -14.34 7.59
CA ARG A 217 17.50 -13.75 7.19
C ARG A 217 17.29 -12.59 6.21
N LEU A 218 16.37 -12.74 5.24
CA LEU A 218 16.01 -11.68 4.30
C LEU A 218 15.45 -10.45 5.02
N ILE A 219 14.47 -10.64 5.90
CA ILE A 219 13.86 -9.56 6.69
C ILE A 219 14.91 -8.85 7.54
N THR A 220 15.82 -9.58 8.18
CA THR A 220 16.91 -8.97 8.94
C THR A 220 17.82 -8.12 8.04
N ILE A 221 18.27 -8.64 6.89
CA ILE A 221 19.18 -7.91 6.00
C ILE A 221 18.56 -6.60 5.49
N ILE A 222 17.29 -6.62 5.08
CA ILE A 222 16.64 -5.45 4.48
C ILE A 222 15.99 -4.52 5.52
N GLY A 223 15.55 -5.08 6.65
CA GLY A 223 14.70 -4.40 7.64
C GLY A 223 15.40 -3.91 8.91
N SER A 224 16.59 -4.44 9.23
CA SER A 224 17.30 -4.00 10.44
C SER A 224 17.88 -2.59 10.30
N VAL A 225 17.77 -1.80 11.38
CA VAL A 225 18.26 -0.43 11.48
C VAL A 225 19.69 -0.43 12.04
N TYR A 226 20.61 0.19 11.31
CA TYR A 226 22.02 0.37 11.67
C TYR A 226 22.39 1.86 11.66
N SER A 227 23.65 2.18 11.98
CA SER A 227 24.17 3.56 11.91
C SER A 227 24.07 4.19 10.52
N GLU A 228 24.13 3.38 9.46
CA GLU A 228 23.95 3.83 8.07
C GLU A 228 22.46 3.88 7.65
N GLY A 229 21.53 3.55 8.54
CA GLY A 229 20.10 3.45 8.28
C GLY A 229 19.60 2.02 8.09
N MET A 230 18.54 1.85 7.33
CA MET A 230 17.95 0.56 6.94
C MET A 230 17.75 0.54 5.42
N VAL A 231 17.50 -0.62 4.81
CA VAL A 231 17.16 -0.68 3.38
C VAL A 231 15.70 -0.31 3.18
N PHE A 232 14.78 -1.06 3.81
CA PHE A 232 13.34 -0.83 3.78
C PHE A 232 12.71 -1.08 5.15
N ARG A 233 11.59 -0.41 5.45
CA ARG A 233 10.68 -0.87 6.51
C ARG A 233 9.87 -2.03 5.94
N VAL A 234 9.85 -3.18 6.61
CA VAL A 234 9.13 -4.36 6.12
C VAL A 234 7.83 -4.53 6.91
N ASP A 235 6.70 -4.63 6.18
CA ASP A 235 5.40 -4.96 6.78
C ASP A 235 4.94 -6.34 6.29
N LEU A 236 4.56 -7.20 7.24
CA LEU A 236 4.16 -8.58 7.02
C LEU A 236 2.72 -8.86 7.47
N ARG A 237 1.97 -7.82 7.84
CA ARG A 237 0.64 -7.96 8.46
C ARG A 237 -0.44 -8.42 7.49
N LEU A 238 -0.21 -8.28 6.18
CA LEU A 238 -1.13 -8.71 5.13
C LEU A 238 -1.08 -10.21 4.83
N ARG A 239 -0.15 -10.97 5.44
CA ARG A 239 -0.09 -12.43 5.26
C ARG A 239 -1.27 -13.14 5.92
N PRO A 240 -1.63 -14.36 5.48
CA PRO A 240 -2.64 -15.19 6.13
C PRO A 240 -2.48 -15.26 7.64
N TYR A 241 -3.60 -15.12 8.37
CA TYR A 241 -3.66 -15.06 9.84
C TYR A 241 -2.94 -13.84 10.47
N GLY A 242 -2.47 -12.88 9.67
CA GLY A 242 -1.83 -11.65 10.14
C GLY A 242 -0.55 -11.92 10.93
N GLU A 243 -0.31 -11.12 11.98
CA GLU A 243 0.91 -11.20 12.81
C GLU A 243 1.10 -12.55 13.51
N ASN A 244 0.01 -13.28 13.76
CA ASN A 244 0.04 -14.59 14.40
C ASN A 244 0.19 -15.75 13.41
N GLY A 245 0.19 -15.46 12.11
CA GLY A 245 0.33 -16.46 11.06
C GLY A 245 1.75 -16.95 10.83
N PRO A 246 1.89 -18.10 10.14
CA PRO A 246 3.19 -18.57 9.68
C PRO A 246 3.87 -17.50 8.81
N LEU A 247 5.19 -17.43 8.89
CA LEU A 247 5.96 -16.46 8.12
C LEU A 247 5.97 -16.77 6.62
N VAL A 248 5.91 -18.06 6.29
CA VAL A 248 5.89 -18.60 4.94
C VAL A 248 4.87 -19.75 4.88
N MET A 249 4.18 -19.92 3.75
CA MET A 249 3.22 -21.01 3.55
C MET A 249 3.49 -21.76 2.25
N SER A 250 3.14 -23.05 2.19
CA SER A 250 3.03 -23.74 0.91
C SER A 250 1.88 -23.15 0.09
N PHE A 251 1.89 -23.35 -1.23
CA PHE A 251 0.81 -22.86 -2.09
C PHE A 251 -0.54 -23.47 -1.69
N ASP A 252 -0.56 -24.75 -1.35
CA ASP A 252 -1.77 -25.46 -0.94
C ASP A 252 -2.35 -24.90 0.36
N SER A 253 -1.51 -24.72 1.40
CA SER A 253 -1.96 -24.12 2.66
C SER A 253 -2.45 -22.68 2.49
N MET A 254 -1.84 -21.91 1.58
CA MET A 254 -2.26 -20.55 1.29
C MET A 254 -3.60 -20.52 0.54
N GLU A 255 -3.80 -21.41 -0.44
CA GLU A 255 -5.07 -21.55 -1.14
C GLU A 255 -6.17 -21.99 -0.16
N ASP A 256 -5.93 -23.02 0.65
CA ASP A 256 -6.87 -23.51 1.66
C ASP A 256 -7.29 -22.42 2.63
N TYR A 257 -6.36 -21.56 3.03
CA TYR A 257 -6.67 -20.41 3.88
C TYR A 257 -7.65 -19.45 3.18
N TYR A 258 -7.33 -19.00 1.96
CA TYR A 258 -8.18 -18.02 1.28
C TYR A 258 -9.53 -18.60 0.89
N GLN A 259 -9.61 -19.88 0.55
CA GLN A 259 -10.88 -20.55 0.26
C GLN A 259 -11.78 -20.65 1.50
N ASN A 260 -11.23 -20.99 2.67
CA ASN A 260 -12.03 -21.34 3.84
C ASN A 260 -12.18 -20.19 4.86
N GLN A 261 -11.20 -19.29 4.95
CA GLN A 261 -11.09 -18.28 6.02
C GLN A 261 -10.87 -16.86 5.50
N GLY A 262 -10.64 -16.70 4.20
CA GLY A 262 -10.30 -15.42 3.59
C GLY A 262 -11.39 -14.36 3.70
N ARG A 263 -11.01 -13.20 4.23
CA ARG A 263 -11.89 -12.06 4.55
C ARG A 263 -12.01 -11.09 3.38
N GLU A 264 -13.02 -10.23 3.44
CA GLU A 264 -13.37 -9.27 2.38
C GLU A 264 -12.28 -8.23 2.14
N TRP A 265 -11.67 -7.73 3.21
CA TRP A 265 -10.55 -6.80 3.10
C TRP A 265 -9.28 -7.47 2.54
N GLU A 266 -9.13 -8.79 2.65
CA GLU A 266 -7.98 -9.51 2.08
C GLU A 266 -8.10 -9.60 0.55
N ARG A 267 -9.33 -9.71 0.03
CA ARG A 267 -9.59 -9.59 -1.41
C ARG A 267 -9.18 -8.21 -1.92
N TYR A 268 -9.56 -7.16 -1.17
CA TYR A 268 -9.14 -5.79 -1.46
C TYR A 268 -7.61 -5.64 -1.51
N ALA A 269 -6.89 -6.22 -0.54
CA ALA A 269 -5.44 -6.18 -0.50
C ALA A 269 -4.79 -6.95 -1.67
N LEU A 270 -5.30 -8.15 -1.98
CA LEU A 270 -4.75 -9.02 -3.03
C LEU A 270 -4.95 -8.49 -4.46
N ILE A 271 -5.83 -7.51 -4.70
CA ILE A 271 -5.91 -6.82 -6.00
C ILE A 271 -4.53 -6.34 -6.46
N LYS A 272 -3.72 -5.87 -5.50
CA LYS A 272 -2.40 -5.27 -5.75
C LYS A 272 -1.28 -6.31 -5.79
N ALA A 273 -1.53 -7.58 -5.45
CA ALA A 273 -0.50 -8.60 -5.29
C ALA A 273 0.29 -8.86 -6.58
N ARG A 274 1.63 -8.84 -6.50
CA ARG A 274 2.55 -9.09 -7.62
C ARG A 274 3.80 -9.82 -7.13
N ILE A 275 4.37 -10.69 -7.96
CA ILE A 275 5.63 -11.34 -7.59
C ILE A 275 6.79 -10.35 -7.77
N VAL A 276 7.53 -10.10 -6.68
CA VAL A 276 8.63 -9.12 -6.65
C VAL A 276 10.00 -9.79 -6.66
N ALA A 277 10.10 -10.99 -6.11
CA ALA A 277 11.36 -11.71 -5.98
C ALA A 277 11.17 -13.24 -5.91
N GLY A 278 12.24 -13.97 -6.17
CA GLY A 278 12.28 -15.43 -6.10
C GLY A 278 11.74 -16.09 -7.36
N ASP A 279 11.02 -17.20 -7.21
CA ASP A 279 10.49 -17.93 -8.37
C ASP A 279 9.25 -17.23 -8.97
N LYS A 280 9.51 -16.32 -9.91
CA LYS A 280 8.46 -15.54 -10.59
C LYS A 280 7.48 -16.44 -11.34
N VAL A 281 7.95 -17.53 -11.96
CA VAL A 281 7.08 -18.43 -12.74
C VAL A 281 6.15 -19.22 -11.82
N ALA A 282 6.65 -19.77 -10.72
CA ALA A 282 5.82 -20.45 -9.74
C ALA A 282 4.85 -19.48 -9.04
N GLY A 283 5.32 -18.27 -8.73
CA GLY A 283 4.49 -17.25 -8.10
C GLY A 283 3.32 -16.79 -8.96
N GLU A 284 3.48 -16.61 -10.27
CA GLU A 284 2.35 -16.29 -11.16
C GLU A 284 1.29 -17.40 -11.16
N LYS A 285 1.70 -18.68 -11.11
CA LYS A 285 0.75 -19.80 -10.95
C LYS A 285 -0.02 -19.72 -9.63
N LEU A 286 0.62 -19.33 -8.53
CA LEU A 286 -0.07 -19.11 -7.26
C LEU A 286 -1.08 -17.96 -7.38
N LEU A 287 -0.70 -16.82 -7.96
CA LEU A 287 -1.64 -15.71 -8.14
C LEU A 287 -2.84 -16.13 -9.02
N GLU A 288 -2.62 -16.95 -10.05
CA GLU A 288 -3.70 -17.54 -10.84
C GLU A 288 -4.63 -18.45 -10.02
N ARG A 289 -4.09 -19.28 -9.12
CA ARG A 289 -4.88 -20.07 -8.17
C ARG A 289 -5.73 -19.19 -7.24
N LEU A 290 -5.20 -18.03 -6.83
CA LEU A 290 -5.89 -17.10 -5.94
C LEU A 290 -6.88 -16.16 -6.65
N LYS A 291 -6.84 -16.03 -7.99
CA LYS A 291 -7.75 -15.15 -8.75
C LYS A 291 -9.23 -15.36 -8.42
N PRO A 292 -9.77 -16.60 -8.30
CA PRO A 292 -11.18 -16.81 -7.97
C PRO A 292 -11.58 -16.28 -6.59
N PHE A 293 -10.65 -16.26 -5.62
CA PHE A 293 -10.89 -15.68 -4.30
C PHE A 293 -11.04 -14.15 -4.40
N VAL A 294 -10.13 -13.50 -5.13
CA VAL A 294 -10.07 -12.04 -5.30
C VAL A 294 -11.23 -11.52 -6.16
N TYR A 295 -11.42 -12.12 -7.34
CA TYR A 295 -12.32 -11.65 -8.39
C TYR A 295 -13.49 -12.60 -8.59
N ARG A 296 -14.53 -12.45 -7.78
CA ARG A 296 -15.71 -13.31 -7.87
C ARG A 296 -16.51 -13.03 -9.13
N ARG A 297 -17.02 -14.09 -9.76
CA ARG A 297 -17.97 -13.98 -10.89
C ARG A 297 -19.38 -13.62 -10.44
N TYR A 298 -19.76 -14.02 -9.22
CA TYR A 298 -21.06 -13.76 -8.64
C TYR A 298 -20.89 -13.09 -7.28
N LEU A 299 -21.70 -12.07 -7.03
CA LEU A 299 -21.75 -11.36 -5.75
C LEU A 299 -23.13 -11.55 -5.18
N ASP A 300 -23.18 -12.06 -3.96
CA ASP A 300 -24.39 -12.12 -3.17
C ASP A 300 -24.59 -10.81 -2.37
N PHE A 301 -25.72 -10.71 -1.69
CA PHE A 301 -26.03 -9.56 -0.83
C PHE A 301 -25.00 -9.37 0.29
N GLY A 302 -24.45 -10.46 0.84
CA GLY A 302 -23.46 -10.41 1.91
C GLY A 302 -22.13 -9.78 1.46
N ALA A 303 -21.70 -10.06 0.23
CA ALA A 303 -20.52 -9.44 -0.36
C ALA A 303 -20.73 -7.92 -0.53
N ILE A 304 -21.90 -7.48 -1.04
CA ILE A 304 -22.22 -6.06 -1.21
C ILE A 304 -22.27 -5.33 0.14
N GLU A 305 -22.89 -5.95 1.16
CA GLU A 305 -22.92 -5.40 2.51
C GLU A 305 -21.51 -5.24 3.08
N SER A 306 -20.65 -6.24 2.89
CA SER A 306 -19.26 -6.16 3.33
C SER A 306 -18.48 -5.02 2.68
N LEU A 307 -18.75 -4.72 1.40
CA LEU A 307 -18.18 -3.54 0.72
C LEU A 307 -18.69 -2.23 1.36
N ARG A 308 -19.97 -2.15 1.72
CA ARG A 308 -20.55 -1.00 2.44
C ARG A 308 -19.95 -0.83 3.83
N ASP A 309 -19.71 -1.93 4.55
CA ASP A 309 -19.05 -1.91 5.86
C ASP A 309 -17.61 -1.42 5.76
N MET A 310 -16.88 -1.82 4.72
CA MET A 310 -15.54 -1.28 4.47
C MET A 310 -15.59 0.23 4.19
N LYS A 311 -16.54 0.70 3.35
CA LYS A 311 -16.74 2.14 3.12
C LYS A 311 -17.01 2.87 4.44
N LYS A 312 -17.93 2.35 5.26
CA LYS A 312 -18.31 2.93 6.56
C LYS A 312 -17.13 3.04 7.51
N LYS A 313 -16.28 2.00 7.58
CA LYS A 313 -15.05 2.02 8.41
C LYS A 313 -14.08 3.13 7.96
N ILE A 314 -13.91 3.31 6.65
CA ILE A 314 -13.08 4.40 6.10
C ILE A 314 -13.68 5.75 6.49
N SER A 315 -14.98 5.96 6.28
CA SER A 315 -15.68 7.21 6.63
C SER A 315 -15.56 7.55 8.13
N LEU A 316 -15.73 6.58 9.02
CA LEU A 316 -15.62 6.80 10.47
C LEU A 316 -14.20 7.22 10.88
N GLN A 317 -13.17 6.64 10.26
CA GLN A 317 -11.79 7.03 10.54
C GLN A 317 -11.48 8.46 10.06
N VAL A 318 -12.03 8.84 8.90
CA VAL A 318 -11.87 10.17 8.30
C VAL A 318 -12.45 11.28 9.20
N MET A 319 -13.50 10.99 9.97
CA MET A 319 -14.14 11.97 10.88
C MET A 319 -13.28 12.32 12.11
N GLN A 320 -12.19 11.62 12.37
CA GLN A 320 -11.29 11.92 13.48
C GLN A 320 -10.55 13.24 13.21
N LYS A 321 -10.60 14.19 14.16
CA LYS A 321 -10.01 15.54 14.00
C LYS A 321 -8.53 15.50 13.58
N GLU A 322 -7.79 14.52 14.08
CA GLU A 322 -6.36 14.32 13.82
C GLU A 322 -6.07 13.98 12.34
N MET A 323 -7.04 13.40 11.63
CA MET A 323 -6.87 12.98 10.24
C MET A 323 -7.06 14.13 9.23
N ARG A 324 -7.53 15.31 9.65
CA ARG A 324 -7.86 16.40 8.72
C ARG A 324 -6.66 16.83 7.87
N GLU A 325 -5.49 16.96 8.50
CA GLU A 325 -4.24 17.36 7.84
C GLU A 325 -3.50 16.17 7.22
N ASN A 326 -4.05 14.96 7.30
CA ASN A 326 -3.46 13.76 6.73
C ASN A 326 -3.91 13.58 5.27
N ILE A 327 -2.99 13.64 4.32
CA ILE A 327 -3.31 13.59 2.88
C ILE A 327 -3.73 12.20 2.39
N LYS A 328 -3.43 11.14 3.17
CA LYS A 328 -3.76 9.76 2.80
C LYS A 328 -5.06 9.29 3.44
N LEU A 329 -5.20 9.52 4.75
CA LEU A 329 -6.29 9.00 5.57
C LEU A 329 -7.38 10.02 5.86
N GLY A 330 -7.13 11.31 5.65
CA GLY A 330 -8.10 12.37 5.85
C GLY A 330 -9.17 12.44 4.76
N PRO A 331 -10.15 13.35 4.91
CA PRO A 331 -11.24 13.50 3.94
C PRO A 331 -10.71 13.82 2.56
N GLY A 332 -11.20 13.14 1.52
CA GLY A 332 -10.74 13.32 0.16
C GLY A 332 -9.31 12.84 -0.10
N GLY A 333 -8.75 12.02 0.78
CA GLY A 333 -7.37 11.56 0.73
C GLY A 333 -7.13 10.44 -0.29
N ILE A 334 -5.85 10.08 -0.44
CA ILE A 334 -5.39 9.05 -1.40
C ILE A 334 -6.16 7.74 -1.23
N ARG A 335 -6.41 7.32 0.03
CA ARG A 335 -7.09 6.05 0.32
C ARG A 335 -8.52 6.02 -0.19
N GLU A 336 -9.23 7.14 -0.18
CA GLU A 336 -10.60 7.20 -0.71
C GLU A 336 -10.62 7.00 -2.23
N ILE A 337 -9.62 7.51 -2.95
CA ILE A 337 -9.46 7.28 -4.40
C ILE A 337 -9.12 5.82 -4.70
N GLU A 338 -8.18 5.24 -3.95
CA GLU A 338 -7.82 3.82 -4.05
C GLU A 338 -9.05 2.94 -3.83
N PHE A 339 -9.82 3.22 -2.77
CA PHE A 339 -11.03 2.50 -2.46
C PHE A 339 -12.09 2.66 -3.56
N PHE A 340 -12.27 3.89 -4.06
CA PHE A 340 -13.20 4.17 -5.14
C PHE A 340 -12.90 3.32 -6.38
N ALA A 341 -11.64 3.20 -6.79
CA ALA A 341 -11.29 2.37 -7.94
C ALA A 341 -11.42 0.87 -7.64
N GLN A 342 -10.86 0.41 -6.52
CA GLN A 342 -10.76 -1.01 -6.18
C GLN A 342 -12.11 -1.65 -5.88
N ILE A 343 -13.10 -0.90 -5.42
CA ILE A 343 -14.43 -1.44 -5.19
C ILE A 343 -15.08 -1.93 -6.50
N PHE A 344 -14.88 -1.23 -7.62
CA PHE A 344 -15.37 -1.69 -8.91
C PHE A 344 -14.62 -2.93 -9.38
N GLN A 345 -13.35 -3.08 -9.02
CA GLN A 345 -12.57 -4.28 -9.31
C GLN A 345 -13.11 -5.48 -8.53
N LEU A 346 -13.49 -5.31 -7.26
CA LEU A 346 -14.16 -6.35 -6.48
C LEU A 346 -15.54 -6.69 -7.04
N ILE A 347 -16.28 -5.68 -7.53
CA ILE A 347 -17.64 -5.86 -8.04
C ILE A 347 -17.67 -6.51 -9.44
N ARG A 348 -16.75 -6.10 -10.32
CA ARG A 348 -16.80 -6.41 -11.75
C ARG A 348 -15.57 -7.17 -12.27
N GLY A 349 -14.46 -7.20 -11.55
CA GLY A 349 -13.20 -7.80 -12.03
C GLY A 349 -13.28 -9.29 -12.34
N GLY A 350 -14.23 -10.02 -11.75
CA GLY A 350 -14.46 -11.44 -12.07
C GLY A 350 -15.14 -11.68 -13.42
N VAL A 351 -15.87 -10.67 -13.94
CA VAL A 351 -16.59 -10.73 -15.23
C VAL A 351 -15.98 -9.81 -16.29
N VAL A 352 -15.22 -8.80 -15.89
CA VAL A 352 -14.49 -7.87 -16.76
C VAL A 352 -12.99 -7.99 -16.45
N PRO A 353 -12.27 -8.91 -17.10
CA PRO A 353 -10.87 -9.19 -16.78
C PRO A 353 -9.93 -7.99 -16.92
N VAL A 354 -10.25 -7.01 -17.76
CA VAL A 354 -9.45 -5.76 -17.89
C VAL A 354 -9.43 -4.94 -16.59
N LEU A 355 -10.39 -5.13 -15.69
CA LEU A 355 -10.40 -4.53 -14.36
C LEU A 355 -9.50 -5.26 -13.35
N GLN A 356 -8.79 -6.32 -13.73
CA GLN A 356 -7.76 -6.97 -12.90
C GLN A 356 -6.40 -6.26 -13.02
N GLU A 357 -6.41 -4.96 -13.35
CA GLU A 357 -5.25 -4.07 -13.40
C GLU A 357 -4.88 -3.58 -12.00
N ARG A 358 -3.59 -3.44 -11.70
CA ARG A 358 -3.12 -3.06 -10.37
C ARG A 358 -3.02 -1.54 -10.20
N ASN A 359 -2.64 -0.81 -11.24
CA ASN A 359 -2.42 0.63 -11.17
C ASN A 359 -3.76 1.40 -11.09
N VAL A 360 -3.89 2.28 -10.09
CA VAL A 360 -5.18 2.96 -9.79
C VAL A 360 -5.63 3.84 -10.95
N VAL A 361 -4.71 4.61 -11.54
CA VAL A 361 -5.02 5.53 -12.63
C VAL A 361 -5.49 4.78 -13.86
N LYS A 362 -4.84 3.66 -14.21
CA LYS A 362 -5.30 2.80 -15.31
C LYS A 362 -6.69 2.22 -15.03
N VAL A 363 -6.97 1.79 -13.81
CA VAL A 363 -8.31 1.30 -13.43
C VAL A 363 -9.36 2.39 -13.62
N LEU A 364 -9.12 3.62 -13.16
CA LEU A 364 -10.05 4.74 -13.34
C LEU A 364 -10.37 4.99 -14.82
N ARG A 365 -9.36 4.94 -15.69
CA ARG A 365 -9.54 5.10 -17.15
C ARG A 365 -10.38 3.97 -17.74
N ILE A 366 -10.10 2.72 -17.37
CA ILE A 366 -10.88 1.56 -17.80
C ILE A 366 -12.34 1.68 -17.34
N LEU A 367 -12.58 2.18 -16.12
CA LEU A 367 -13.94 2.41 -15.62
C LEU A 367 -14.70 3.45 -16.46
N ALA A 368 -14.04 4.52 -16.90
CA ALA A 368 -14.64 5.52 -17.79
C ALA A 368 -14.89 4.96 -19.19
N GLU A 369 -13.91 4.29 -19.78
CA GLU A 369 -14.02 3.64 -21.11
C GLU A 369 -15.16 2.63 -21.17
N LYS A 370 -15.44 1.94 -20.07
CA LYS A 370 -16.56 0.99 -19.92
C LYS A 370 -17.86 1.64 -19.42
N SER A 371 -17.88 2.97 -19.28
CA SER A 371 -19.03 3.75 -18.81
C SER A 371 -19.56 3.35 -17.42
N TYR A 372 -18.69 2.80 -16.56
CA TYR A 372 -19.02 2.55 -15.15
C TYR A 372 -18.99 3.84 -14.33
N ILE A 373 -18.20 4.82 -14.76
CA ILE A 373 -18.14 6.17 -14.19
C ILE A 373 -18.14 7.21 -15.31
N PRO A 374 -18.64 8.44 -15.07
CA PRO A 374 -18.50 9.53 -16.03
C PRO A 374 -17.02 9.87 -16.29
N GLU A 375 -16.70 10.31 -17.52
CA GLU A 375 -15.34 10.78 -17.88
C GLU A 375 -14.86 11.90 -16.95
N LYS A 376 -15.78 12.80 -16.55
CA LYS A 376 -15.50 13.87 -15.59
C LYS A 376 -15.00 13.30 -14.24
N THR A 377 -15.65 12.28 -13.71
CA THR A 377 -15.25 11.63 -12.45
C THR A 377 -13.85 11.01 -12.59
N CYS A 378 -13.57 10.33 -13.71
CA CYS A 378 -12.24 9.79 -13.97
C CYS A 378 -11.17 10.88 -13.99
N LYS A 379 -11.41 11.98 -14.72
CA LYS A 379 -10.47 13.11 -14.81
C LYS A 379 -10.21 13.73 -13.44
N GLU A 380 -11.25 14.03 -12.69
CA GLU A 380 -11.13 14.66 -11.36
C GLU A 380 -10.38 13.77 -10.36
N LEU A 381 -10.66 12.46 -10.36
CA LEU A 381 -9.97 11.50 -9.48
C LEU A 381 -8.53 11.24 -9.93
N GLU A 382 -8.25 11.18 -11.23
CA GLU A 382 -6.88 11.02 -11.74
C GLU A 382 -6.03 12.25 -11.37
N GLU A 383 -6.53 13.46 -11.63
CA GLU A 383 -5.83 14.71 -11.28
C GLU A 383 -5.58 14.79 -9.78
N ALA A 384 -6.59 14.49 -8.95
CA ALA A 384 -6.45 14.47 -7.51
C ALA A 384 -5.45 13.42 -7.02
N TYR A 385 -5.49 12.20 -7.58
CA TYR A 385 -4.56 11.14 -7.21
C TYR A 385 -3.12 11.54 -7.49
N ARG A 386 -2.84 12.03 -8.70
CA ARG A 386 -1.50 12.48 -9.10
C ARG A 386 -1.02 13.64 -8.22
N PHE A 387 -1.88 14.62 -7.95
CA PHE A 387 -1.54 15.75 -7.09
C PHE A 387 -1.21 15.28 -5.66
N LEU A 388 -2.09 14.49 -5.04
CA LEU A 388 -1.91 14.02 -3.67
C LEU A 388 -0.69 13.10 -3.52
N ARG A 389 -0.43 12.24 -4.50
CA ARG A 389 0.78 11.38 -4.53
C ARG A 389 2.06 12.19 -4.68
N MET A 390 2.04 13.26 -5.47
CA MET A 390 3.18 14.19 -5.56
C MET A 390 3.40 14.90 -4.23
N VAL A 391 2.35 15.40 -3.57
CA VAL A 391 2.46 15.97 -2.21
C VAL A 391 3.01 14.95 -1.22
N GLU A 392 2.53 13.70 -1.26
CA GLU A 392 3.04 12.61 -0.42
C GLU A 392 4.53 12.39 -0.61
N ASN A 393 5.01 12.32 -1.86
CA ASN A 393 6.44 12.22 -2.14
C ASN A 393 7.20 13.44 -1.63
N ARG A 394 6.73 14.68 -1.86
CA ARG A 394 7.42 15.89 -1.37
C ARG A 394 7.57 15.92 0.15
N LEU A 395 6.53 15.52 0.87
CA LEU A 395 6.57 15.42 2.33
C LEU A 395 7.60 14.39 2.81
N GLN A 396 7.71 13.27 2.09
CA GLN A 396 8.63 12.19 2.44
C GLN A 396 10.08 12.50 2.03
N GLU A 397 10.29 13.09 0.85
CA GLU A 397 11.60 13.51 0.30
C GLU A 397 12.26 14.62 1.12
N PHE A 398 11.46 15.42 1.83
CA PHE A 398 11.99 16.49 2.66
C PHE A 398 13.00 15.97 3.69
N SER A 399 12.71 14.86 4.37
CA SER A 399 13.61 14.30 5.41
C SER A 399 13.66 12.76 5.46
N ASP A 400 13.24 12.06 4.41
CA ASP A 400 13.10 10.58 4.38
C ASP A 400 12.27 10.04 5.55
N ARG A 401 11.14 10.70 5.82
CA ARG A 401 10.20 10.32 6.89
C ARG A 401 8.95 9.71 6.30
N GLN A 402 8.44 8.64 6.93
CA GLN A 402 7.12 8.10 6.62
C GLN A 402 6.03 8.99 7.22
N THR A 403 5.79 10.14 6.58
CA THR A 403 4.75 11.07 6.98
C THR A 403 3.69 11.17 5.89
N HIS A 404 2.46 11.45 6.32
CA HIS A 404 1.33 11.81 5.48
C HIS A 404 0.65 13.08 5.99
N ASP A 405 1.17 13.69 7.06
CA ASP A 405 0.60 14.88 7.67
C ASP A 405 1.24 16.12 7.05
N LEU A 406 0.41 17.12 6.77
CA LEU A 406 0.91 18.42 6.34
C LEU A 406 1.77 19.06 7.44
N PRO A 407 2.85 19.77 7.07
CA PRO A 407 3.77 20.35 8.04
C PRO A 407 3.09 21.46 8.85
N LYS A 408 3.53 21.59 10.10
CA LYS A 408 3.17 22.71 10.98
C LYS A 408 4.20 23.82 10.96
N ASP A 409 5.46 23.47 10.73
CA ASP A 409 6.57 24.42 10.65
C ASP A 409 6.44 25.34 9.41
N SER A 410 6.78 26.61 9.59
CA SER A 410 6.62 27.60 8.52
C SER A 410 7.65 27.44 7.41
N LEU A 411 8.89 27.03 7.71
CA LEU A 411 9.92 26.81 6.69
C LEU A 411 9.59 25.55 5.88
N GLU A 412 9.20 24.45 6.54
CA GLU A 412 8.78 23.23 5.84
C GLU A 412 7.59 23.49 4.92
N ARG A 413 6.61 24.32 5.33
CA ARG A 413 5.51 24.77 4.45
C ARG A 413 6.00 25.52 3.21
N ILE A 414 7.00 26.40 3.36
CA ILE A 414 7.61 27.11 2.22
C ILE A 414 8.29 26.10 1.29
N CYS A 415 9.05 25.15 1.83
CA CYS A 415 9.71 24.10 1.04
C CYS A 415 8.71 23.23 0.26
N ILE A 416 7.64 22.74 0.91
CA ILE A 416 6.61 21.92 0.26
C ILE A 416 5.85 22.71 -0.80
N SER A 417 5.53 23.99 -0.55
CA SER A 417 4.85 24.83 -1.54
C SER A 417 5.75 25.07 -2.76
N ALA A 418 7.04 25.37 -2.52
CA ALA A 418 8.01 25.60 -3.58
C ALA A 418 8.28 24.33 -4.39
N SER A 419 8.39 23.16 -3.76
CA SER A 419 8.59 21.87 -4.47
C SER A 419 7.39 21.44 -5.31
N MET A 420 6.20 21.98 -5.00
CA MET A 420 4.98 21.84 -5.79
C MET A 420 4.78 22.98 -6.82
N CYS A 421 5.78 23.87 -6.95
CA CYS A 421 5.77 25.04 -7.85
C CYS A 421 4.67 26.09 -7.54
N PHE A 422 4.28 26.25 -6.28
CA PHE A 422 3.39 27.31 -5.83
C PHE A 422 4.17 28.48 -5.24
N ALA A 423 3.64 29.70 -5.41
CA ALA A 423 4.24 30.93 -4.87
C ALA A 423 4.21 31.02 -3.33
N GLY A 424 3.53 30.09 -2.65
CA GLY A 424 3.48 30.03 -1.18
C GLY A 424 2.42 29.05 -0.66
N TRP A 425 2.32 28.96 0.67
CA TRP A 425 1.46 27.99 1.35
C TRP A 425 -0.03 28.19 1.07
N SER A 426 -0.51 29.43 1.05
CA SER A 426 -1.93 29.73 0.85
C SER A 426 -2.47 29.20 -0.50
N PRO A 427 -1.89 29.55 -1.67
CA PRO A 427 -2.38 29.03 -2.95
C PRO A 427 -2.18 27.51 -3.09
N PHE A 428 -1.09 26.94 -2.54
CA PHE A 428 -0.89 25.49 -2.51
C PHE A 428 -2.02 24.79 -1.72
N ASN A 429 -2.30 25.28 -0.52
CA ASN A 429 -3.29 24.68 0.36
C ASN A 429 -4.71 24.81 -0.23
N GLU A 430 -5.04 25.93 -0.86
CA GLU A 430 -6.31 26.09 -1.56
C GLU A 430 -6.49 25.02 -2.67
N GLU A 431 -5.45 24.78 -3.48
CA GLU A 431 -5.51 23.77 -4.54
C GLU A 431 -5.60 22.35 -3.98
N LEU A 432 -4.85 22.05 -2.92
CA LEU A 432 -4.96 20.78 -2.19
C LEU A 432 -6.39 20.52 -1.72
N TRP A 433 -7.04 21.51 -1.11
CA TRP A 433 -8.41 21.38 -0.63
C TRP A 433 -9.44 21.24 -1.76
N LYS A 434 -9.21 21.87 -2.93
CA LYS A 434 -10.05 21.65 -4.12
C LYS A 434 -10.01 20.19 -4.58
N HIS A 435 -8.82 19.60 -4.69
CA HIS A 435 -8.68 18.19 -5.05
C HIS A 435 -9.38 17.28 -4.03
N ARG A 436 -9.13 17.50 -2.73
CA ARG A 436 -9.73 16.70 -1.66
C ARG A 436 -11.26 16.83 -1.63
N ALA A 437 -11.81 18.02 -1.81
CA ALA A 437 -13.25 18.22 -1.87
C ALA A 437 -13.91 17.45 -3.02
N ARG A 438 -13.28 17.41 -4.20
CA ARG A 438 -13.77 16.61 -5.35
C ARG A 438 -13.77 15.12 -5.04
N VAL A 439 -12.67 14.61 -4.46
CA VAL A 439 -12.55 13.20 -4.08
C VAL A 439 -13.63 12.82 -3.07
N GLN A 440 -13.79 13.63 -2.02
CA GLN A 440 -14.77 13.39 -0.97
C GLN A 440 -16.18 13.33 -1.55
N ALA A 441 -16.55 14.27 -2.44
CA ALA A 441 -17.85 14.26 -3.10
C ALA A 441 -18.09 12.96 -3.90
N HIS A 442 -17.10 12.46 -4.65
CA HIS A 442 -17.24 11.19 -5.37
C HIS A 442 -17.32 9.99 -4.42
N PHE A 443 -16.57 10.01 -3.33
CA PHE A 443 -16.57 8.95 -2.33
C PHE A 443 -17.88 8.87 -1.54
N GLU A 444 -18.49 10.01 -1.21
CA GLU A 444 -19.79 10.07 -0.53
C GLU A 444 -20.89 9.41 -1.38
N ASN A 445 -20.96 9.75 -2.67
CA ASN A 445 -21.94 9.19 -3.62
C ASN A 445 -21.69 7.70 -3.98
N LEU A 446 -20.55 7.12 -3.60
CA LEU A 446 -20.18 5.75 -3.95
C LEU A 446 -21.06 4.73 -3.19
N LEU A 447 -21.68 3.76 -3.88
CA LEU A 447 -22.60 2.76 -3.29
C LEU A 447 -23.88 3.31 -2.63
N GLU A 448 -24.23 4.58 -2.83
CA GLU A 448 -25.54 5.06 -2.41
C GLU A 448 -26.63 4.38 -3.25
N THR A 449 -27.51 3.64 -2.59
CA THR A 449 -28.77 3.24 -3.20
C THR A 449 -29.68 4.46 -3.27
N LYS A 450 -30.37 4.65 -4.39
CA LYS A 450 -31.47 5.63 -4.53
C LYS A 450 -32.71 5.28 -3.67
N GLU A 451 -32.51 4.62 -2.53
CA GLU A 451 -33.55 4.22 -1.57
C GLU A 451 -33.86 5.32 -0.55
N ASN A 452 -33.06 6.39 -0.50
CA ASN A 452 -33.35 7.57 0.34
C ASN A 452 -34.58 8.39 -0.14
N GLU A 453 -35.32 7.93 -1.15
CA GLU A 453 -36.58 8.55 -1.58
C GLU A 453 -37.83 8.01 -0.84
N THR A 454 -37.76 6.95 -0.02
CA THR A 454 -38.94 6.39 0.70
C THR A 454 -38.84 6.52 2.24
N GLY A 455 -38.77 7.75 2.75
CA GLY A 455 -38.75 8.04 4.20
C GLY A 455 -39.93 7.50 5.03
N LYS A 456 -40.99 6.94 4.40
CA LYS A 456 -42.09 6.24 5.09
C LYS A 456 -41.81 4.76 5.31
N GLU A 457 -41.16 4.06 4.38
CA GLU A 457 -40.83 2.64 4.51
C GLU A 457 -39.76 2.45 5.58
N HIS A 458 -38.75 3.33 5.63
CA HIS A 458 -37.70 3.32 6.66
C HIS A 458 -38.22 3.54 8.09
N ALA A 459 -39.32 4.29 8.27
CA ALA A 459 -39.90 4.52 9.59
C ALA A 459 -40.63 3.26 10.10
N ILE A 460 -41.32 2.54 9.21
CA ILE A 460 -42.01 1.28 9.53
C ILE A 460 -40.98 0.18 9.79
N GLU A 461 -39.99 0.02 8.92
CA GLU A 461 -38.92 -0.98 9.07
C GLU A 461 -38.12 -0.77 10.36
N LYS A 462 -37.85 0.49 10.74
CA LYS A 462 -37.20 0.80 12.02
C LYS A 462 -38.07 0.45 13.23
N ASN A 463 -39.37 0.71 13.16
CA ASN A 463 -40.30 0.34 14.23
C ASN A 463 -40.40 -1.19 14.37
N LEU A 464 -40.40 -1.93 13.25
CA LEU A 464 -40.38 -3.40 13.24
C LEU A 464 -39.04 -3.97 13.73
N TYR A 465 -37.93 -3.29 13.47
CA TYR A 465 -36.63 -3.61 14.03
C TYR A 465 -36.65 -3.53 15.56
N ASP A 466 -37.22 -2.45 16.11
CA ASP A 466 -37.36 -2.28 17.55
C ASP A 466 -38.28 -3.34 18.18
N VAL A 467 -39.34 -3.76 17.49
CA VAL A 467 -40.16 -4.89 17.94
C VAL A 467 -39.31 -6.15 18.02
N TRP A 468 -38.66 -6.57 16.93
CA TRP A 468 -37.85 -7.79 16.90
C TRP A 468 -36.74 -7.84 17.97
N GLN A 469 -36.00 -6.74 18.13
CA GLN A 469 -34.92 -6.64 19.11
C GLN A 469 -35.45 -6.66 20.56
N PHE A 470 -36.57 -6.00 20.81
CA PHE A 470 -37.08 -5.76 22.16
C PHE A 470 -38.47 -6.37 22.41
N LEU A 471 -38.72 -7.57 21.85
CA LEU A 471 -39.91 -8.45 21.91
C LEU A 471 -40.36 -8.86 23.34
N ASN A 472 -40.45 -7.88 24.24
CA ASN A 472 -40.71 -8.05 25.66
C ASN A 472 -41.73 -6.99 26.16
N ARG A 473 -42.30 -6.15 25.27
CA ARG A 473 -43.20 -5.03 25.61
C ARG A 473 -44.57 -5.26 24.97
N GLU A 474 -45.31 -6.26 25.45
CA GLU A 474 -46.52 -6.80 24.80
C GLU A 474 -47.47 -5.71 24.25
N GLU A 475 -47.92 -4.77 25.09
CA GLU A 475 -48.88 -3.74 24.66
C GLU A 475 -48.29 -2.73 23.64
N GLN A 476 -46.98 -2.47 23.67
CA GLN A 476 -46.32 -1.51 22.78
C GLN A 476 -45.91 -2.17 21.46
N ASP A 477 -45.45 -3.41 21.52
CA ASP A 477 -45.05 -4.20 20.36
C ASP A 477 -46.29 -4.56 19.53
N GLU A 478 -47.43 -4.88 20.17
CA GLU A 478 -48.71 -5.10 19.50
C GLU A 478 -49.22 -3.86 18.75
N LYS A 479 -49.21 -2.68 19.39
CA LYS A 479 -49.58 -1.40 18.74
C LYS A 479 -48.68 -1.09 17.54
N THR A 480 -47.40 -1.46 17.64
CA THR A 480 -46.43 -1.24 16.56
C THR A 480 -46.72 -2.15 15.37
N LEU A 481 -47.02 -3.44 15.61
CA LEU A 481 -47.42 -4.38 14.56
C LEU A 481 -48.80 -4.05 13.96
N GLU A 482 -49.76 -3.58 14.76
CA GLU A 482 -51.05 -3.09 14.26
C GLU A 482 -50.85 -1.90 13.31
N SER A 483 -49.97 -0.96 13.68
CA SER A 483 -49.63 0.19 12.83
C SER A 483 -48.89 -0.19 11.53
N ALA A 484 -48.25 -1.37 11.51
CA ALA A 484 -47.61 -1.94 10.33
C ALA A 484 -48.57 -2.79 9.46
N GLY A 485 -49.82 -2.99 9.89
CA GLY A 485 -50.87 -3.65 9.10
C GLY A 485 -51.20 -5.10 9.51
N PHE A 486 -50.69 -5.58 10.65
CA PHE A 486 -51.01 -6.92 11.16
C PHE A 486 -52.43 -6.97 11.72
N LYS A 487 -53.21 -7.99 11.31
CA LYS A 487 -54.62 -8.17 11.74
C LYS A 487 -54.78 -8.80 13.13
N HIS A 488 -53.78 -9.57 13.57
CA HIS A 488 -53.73 -10.28 14.85
C HIS A 488 -52.35 -10.04 15.48
N PRO A 489 -52.10 -8.83 16.03
CA PRO A 489 -50.78 -8.44 16.53
C PRO A 489 -50.31 -9.28 17.74
N ASP A 490 -51.24 -9.74 18.58
CA ASP A 490 -51.02 -10.63 19.73
C ASP A 490 -50.48 -12.01 19.32
N GLU A 491 -51.07 -12.60 18.28
CA GLU A 491 -50.59 -13.87 17.69
C GLU A 491 -49.21 -13.69 17.05
N ALA A 492 -48.98 -12.57 16.36
CA ALA A 492 -47.70 -12.26 15.74
C ALA A 492 -46.56 -12.09 16.77
N VAL A 493 -46.80 -11.39 17.89
CA VAL A 493 -45.83 -11.29 19.00
C VAL A 493 -45.51 -12.67 19.56
N SER A 494 -46.54 -13.51 19.75
CA SER A 494 -46.37 -14.87 20.28
C SER A 494 -45.53 -15.76 19.36
N LEU A 495 -45.79 -15.71 18.05
CA LEU A 495 -45.01 -16.44 17.04
C LEU A 495 -43.56 -15.95 16.98
N LEU A 496 -43.33 -14.64 17.03
CA LEU A 496 -41.99 -14.07 17.00
C LEU A 496 -41.18 -14.43 18.25
N LYS A 497 -41.80 -14.43 19.44
CA LYS A 497 -41.16 -14.91 20.68
C LYS A 497 -40.78 -16.38 20.57
N ASN A 498 -41.71 -17.24 20.15
CA ASN A 498 -41.47 -18.68 19.99
C ASN A 498 -40.34 -18.96 18.97
N PHE A 499 -40.32 -18.25 17.85
CA PHE A 499 -39.27 -18.39 16.84
C PHE A 499 -37.91 -17.90 17.33
N ARG A 500 -37.87 -16.78 18.07
CA ARG A 500 -36.64 -16.22 18.66
C ARG A 500 -36.05 -17.13 19.73
N ASP A 501 -36.91 -17.80 20.49
CA ASP A 501 -36.55 -18.67 21.61
C ASP A 501 -36.35 -20.14 21.21
N ASP A 502 -36.61 -20.50 19.96
CA ASP A 502 -36.40 -21.85 19.44
C ASP A 502 -34.92 -22.29 19.60
N PRO A 503 -34.66 -23.54 20.04
CA PRO A 503 -33.31 -24.05 20.21
C PRO A 503 -32.42 -23.92 18.96
N SER A 504 -32.98 -24.03 17.75
CA SER A 504 -32.24 -23.88 16.50
C SER A 504 -31.83 -22.43 16.23
N THR A 505 -32.71 -21.48 16.55
CA THR A 505 -32.43 -20.04 16.47
C THR A 505 -31.41 -19.59 17.51
N ARG A 506 -31.45 -20.17 18.72
CA ARG A 506 -30.47 -19.90 19.79
C ARG A 506 -29.09 -20.50 19.52
N ALA A 507 -29.02 -21.57 18.74
CA ALA A 507 -27.77 -22.22 18.34
C ALA A 507 -27.04 -21.52 17.18
N LEU A 508 -27.61 -20.44 16.61
CA LEU A 508 -26.97 -19.67 15.55
C LEU A 508 -25.64 -19.06 16.04
N SER A 509 -24.65 -19.03 15.16
CA SER A 509 -23.40 -18.28 15.39
C SER A 509 -23.70 -16.77 15.50
N SER A 510 -22.76 -15.99 16.03
CA SER A 510 -22.91 -14.52 16.12
C SER A 510 -23.25 -13.89 14.76
N SER A 511 -22.58 -14.32 13.68
CA SER A 511 -22.90 -13.86 12.32
C SER A 511 -24.25 -14.37 11.82
N GLY A 512 -24.65 -15.60 12.17
CA GLY A 512 -25.99 -16.11 11.86
C GLY A 512 -27.09 -15.30 12.55
N ARG A 513 -26.83 -14.87 13.79
CA ARG A 513 -27.76 -14.05 14.57
C ARG A 513 -27.89 -12.64 14.00
N GLU A 514 -26.78 -11.98 13.66
CA GLU A 514 -26.78 -10.67 13.01
C GLU A 514 -27.57 -10.69 11.69
N LYS A 515 -27.41 -11.75 10.88
CA LYS A 515 -28.18 -11.91 9.63
C LYS A 515 -29.67 -12.07 9.88
N LEU A 516 -30.05 -12.86 10.89
CA LEU A 516 -31.46 -13.04 11.25
C LEU A 516 -32.07 -11.74 11.77
N ASP A 517 -31.33 -11.03 12.62
CA ASP A 517 -31.75 -9.76 13.21
C ASP A 517 -31.94 -8.65 12.16
N ARG A 518 -31.22 -8.73 11.04
CA ARG A 518 -31.41 -7.86 9.89
C ARG A 518 -32.57 -8.28 8.99
N LEU A 519 -32.82 -9.58 8.85
CA LEU A 519 -33.86 -10.12 7.96
C LEU A 519 -35.27 -9.94 8.52
N MET A 520 -35.45 -10.20 9.82
CA MET A 520 -36.78 -10.25 10.44
C MET A 520 -37.59 -8.95 10.27
N PRO A 521 -37.01 -7.75 10.44
CA PRO A 521 -37.75 -6.49 10.29
C PRO A 521 -38.22 -6.19 8.88
N SER A 522 -37.49 -6.67 7.86
CA SER A 522 -37.90 -6.52 6.45
C SER A 522 -38.87 -7.61 5.99
N LEU A 523 -38.93 -8.73 6.73
CA LEU A 523 -39.87 -9.83 6.49
C LEU A 523 -41.25 -9.55 7.09
N LEU A 524 -41.27 -8.89 8.25
CA LEU A 524 -42.47 -8.36 8.91
C LEU A 524 -43.03 -7.18 8.14
#